data_AF-I5B5Z9-F1
#
_entry.id   AF-I5B5Z9-F1
#
_cell.length_a   1.000
_cell.length_b   1.000
_cell.length_c   1.000
_cell.angle_alpha   90.00
_cell.angle_beta   90.00
_cell.angle_gamma   90.00
#
_symmetry.space_group_name_H-M   'P 1'
#
loop_
_entity.id
_entity.type
_entity.pdbx_description
1 polymer ?
#
loop_
_entity_poly.entity_id
_entity_poly.type
_entity_poly.pdbx_seq_one_letter_code
_entity_poly.pdbx_strand_id
1 'polypeptide(L)'
;MPWVILIKIKVELPHLTSKKKEKPMDNTFVDQFSENIKFNYTCFDLVIIRGYIRSFFSIGYIVIFLRSLGFSKPSNGVMRIVTDQLNTHISKQAAKYDIPIFWWPAVDGGTDGAKLQYVQKHYANGFQGKGNFVFCILGDKEPVQTMAARELTSKNGKKFHRLYKCRKPVKQYYIYFHDEILGGPCYLKISSYLPFPCEFYFNGHNYIIPISSSNLPVFLPISSNV
;
A
#
# COMPACT_ATOMS: atom_id res chain seq x y z
N MET A 1 10.85 -13.26 25.09
CA MET A 1 11.22 -12.02 24.39
C MET A 1 10.44 -11.95 23.08
N PRO A 2 9.59 -10.94 22.82
CA PRO A 2 8.88 -10.87 21.55
C PRO A 2 9.84 -10.32 20.49
N TRP A 3 10.07 -11.09 19.45
CA TRP A 3 10.83 -10.69 18.28
C TRP A 3 10.05 -9.60 17.54
N VAL A 4 10.42 -8.33 17.73
CA VAL A 4 9.93 -7.23 16.90
C VAL A 4 10.69 -7.31 15.58
N ILE A 5 10.02 -7.77 14.52
CA ILE A 5 10.56 -7.67 13.16
C ILE A 5 10.44 -6.20 12.75
N LEU A 6 11.51 -5.44 12.96
CA LEU A 6 11.66 -4.10 12.41
C LEU A 6 11.92 -4.22 10.91
N ILE A 7 10.89 -4.00 10.09
CA ILE A 7 11.07 -3.87 8.64
C ILE A 7 11.61 -2.46 8.39
N LYS A 8 12.93 -2.29 8.38
CA LYS A 8 13.57 -1.07 7.84
C LYS A 8 13.45 -1.12 6.31
N ILE A 9 12.52 -0.34 5.76
CA ILE A 9 12.44 -0.10 4.33
C ILE A 9 13.49 0.97 4.01
N LYS A 10 14.63 0.56 3.47
CA LYS A 10 15.60 1.48 2.86
C LYS A 10 15.14 1.73 1.43
N VAL A 11 14.58 2.92 1.17
CA VAL A 11 14.30 3.37 -0.20
C VAL A 11 15.59 4.01 -0.71
N GLU A 12 16.39 3.25 -1.45
CA GLU A 12 17.42 3.83 -2.30
C GLU A 12 16.75 4.29 -3.59
N LEU A 13 16.56 5.61 -3.71
CA LEU A 13 16.23 6.21 -5.00
C LEU A 13 17.40 5.90 -5.94
N PRO A 14 17.17 5.26 -7.11
CA PRO A 14 18.24 5.07 -8.07
C PRO A 14 18.78 6.45 -8.43
N HIS A 15 20.10 6.62 -8.34
CA HIS A 15 20.76 7.76 -8.97
C HIS A 15 20.31 7.79 -10.42
N LEU A 16 19.60 8.85 -10.80
CA LEU A 16 19.22 9.13 -12.19
C LEU A 16 20.52 9.30 -12.99
N THR A 17 21.08 8.19 -13.46
CA THR A 17 22.11 8.23 -14.49
C THR A 17 21.44 8.76 -15.74
N SER A 18 21.77 10.01 -16.10
CA SER A 18 21.42 10.64 -17.36
C SER A 18 21.56 9.64 -18.50
N LYS A 19 20.43 9.12 -19.01
CA LYS A 19 20.39 8.32 -20.22
C LYS A 19 19.97 9.22 -21.38
N LYS A 20 20.84 9.19 -22.41
CA LYS A 20 20.70 9.64 -23.81
C LYS A 20 19.47 10.48 -24.13
N LYS A 21 19.72 11.72 -24.59
CA LYS A 21 18.78 12.58 -25.32
C LYS A 21 18.00 11.78 -26.36
N GLU A 22 16.77 11.42 -26.04
CA GLU A 22 15.76 11.10 -27.06
C GLU A 22 15.40 12.39 -27.80
N LYS A 23 15.11 12.25 -29.10
CA LYS A 23 14.67 13.35 -29.96
C LYS A 23 13.39 13.94 -29.35
N PRO A 24 13.29 15.26 -29.14
CA PRO A 24 12.07 15.85 -28.61
C PRO A 24 10.92 15.56 -29.58
N MET A 25 9.79 15.09 -29.04
CA MET A 25 8.54 15.09 -29.77
C MET A 25 8.20 16.54 -30.13
N ASP A 26 7.86 16.80 -31.39
CA ASP A 26 7.30 18.08 -31.82
C ASP A 26 6.03 18.35 -30.99
N ASN A 27 6.15 19.25 -30.02
CA ASN A 27 5.03 19.64 -29.17
C ASN A 27 4.81 21.12 -29.38
N THR A 28 3.91 21.43 -30.32
CA THR A 28 3.59 22.77 -30.80
C THR A 28 3.28 23.76 -29.67
N PHE A 29 2.76 23.26 -28.53
CA PHE A 29 2.54 24.06 -27.33
C PHE A 29 3.84 24.51 -26.65
N VAL A 30 4.81 23.61 -26.51
CA VAL A 30 6.10 23.94 -25.89
C VAL A 30 6.85 24.95 -26.73
N ASP A 31 6.78 24.83 -28.06
CA ASP A 31 7.44 25.75 -28.98
C ASP A 31 6.81 27.15 -28.93
N GLN A 32 5.47 27.23 -28.98
CA GLN A 32 4.73 28.49 -28.92
C GLN A 32 4.87 29.25 -27.59
N PHE A 33 5.00 28.53 -26.48
CA PHE A 33 5.10 29.14 -25.15
C PHE A 33 6.50 29.02 -24.53
N SER A 34 7.52 28.68 -25.33
CA SER A 34 8.89 28.42 -24.88
C SER A 34 9.48 29.56 -24.03
N GLU A 35 9.21 30.82 -24.40
CA GLU A 35 9.64 32.00 -23.65
C GLU A 35 8.96 32.15 -22.27
N ASN A 36 7.79 31.54 -22.09
CA ASN A 36 7.00 31.59 -20.86
C ASN A 36 7.21 30.35 -19.95
N ILE A 37 7.80 29.27 -20.49
CA ILE A 37 8.07 28.04 -19.74
C ILE A 37 9.41 28.17 -19.02
N LYS A 38 9.36 28.47 -17.71
CA LYS A 38 10.57 28.69 -16.89
C LYS A 38 11.24 27.41 -16.41
N PHE A 39 10.50 26.30 -16.33
CA PHE A 39 11.03 25.00 -15.95
C PHE A 39 10.13 23.88 -16.46
N ASN A 40 10.71 22.70 -16.64
CA ASN A 40 10.00 21.45 -16.89
C ASN A 40 10.33 20.49 -15.74
N TYR A 41 9.32 19.77 -15.25
CA TYR A 41 9.54 18.69 -14.29
C TYR A 41 8.85 17.42 -14.78
N THR A 42 9.38 16.28 -14.36
CA THR A 42 8.82 14.97 -14.67
C THR A 42 8.57 14.23 -13.38
N CYS A 43 7.36 13.73 -13.21
CA CYS A 43 6.95 12.98 -12.03
C CYS A 43 6.12 11.77 -12.41
N PHE A 44 6.19 10.73 -11.60
CA PHE A 44 5.20 9.66 -11.64
C PHE A 44 3.91 10.16 -10.97
N ASP A 45 2.78 10.04 -11.65
CA ASP A 45 1.48 10.41 -11.06
C ASP A 45 1.09 9.39 -9.98
N LEU A 46 1.03 8.11 -10.34
CA LEU A 46 0.68 7.02 -9.45
C LEU A 46 1.88 6.11 -9.17
N VAL A 47 2.36 6.09 -7.93
CA VAL A 47 3.42 5.19 -7.50
C VAL A 47 2.84 4.10 -6.62
N ILE A 48 3.00 2.85 -7.04
CA ILE A 48 2.62 1.67 -6.26
C ILE A 48 3.84 0.78 -6.04
N ILE A 49 4.18 0.56 -4.78
CA ILE A 49 5.27 -0.33 -4.34
C ILE A 49 4.68 -1.60 -3.74
N ARG A 50 5.04 -2.76 -4.30
CA ARG A 50 4.57 -4.06 -3.81
C ARG A 50 5.54 -4.66 -2.81
N GLY A 51 5.07 -4.88 -1.58
CA GLY A 51 5.80 -5.54 -0.50
C GLY A 51 5.48 -7.03 -0.44
N TYR A 52 6.51 -7.85 -0.19
CA TYR A 52 6.36 -9.29 -0.01
C TYR A 52 7.48 -9.84 0.89
N ILE A 53 7.17 -10.89 1.66
CA ILE A 53 8.17 -11.64 2.41
C ILE A 53 8.88 -12.56 1.43
N ARG A 54 10.15 -12.26 1.09
CA ARG A 54 10.94 -12.98 0.07
C ARG A 54 10.89 -14.49 0.25
N SER A 55 11.07 -14.99 1.47
CA SER A 55 11.08 -16.43 1.74
C SER A 55 9.73 -17.10 1.43
N PHE A 56 8.61 -16.37 1.50
CA PHE A 56 7.28 -16.92 1.29
C PHE A 56 6.91 -17.13 -0.19
N PHE A 57 7.79 -16.81 -1.14
CA PHE A 57 7.60 -17.26 -2.52
C PHE A 57 7.62 -18.79 -2.65
N SER A 58 8.37 -19.45 -1.77
CA SER A 58 8.44 -20.90 -1.68
C SER A 58 7.47 -21.42 -0.62
N ILE A 59 6.61 -22.35 -1.04
CA ILE A 59 5.66 -23.04 -0.16
C ILE A 59 6.42 -23.77 0.97
N GLY A 60 7.61 -24.30 0.69
CA GLY A 60 8.42 -25.00 1.69
C GLY A 60 8.82 -24.10 2.87
N TYR A 61 9.21 -22.86 2.59
CA TYR A 61 9.54 -21.89 3.64
C TYR A 61 8.32 -21.46 4.45
N ILE A 62 7.12 -21.42 3.84
CA ILE A 62 5.88 -21.20 4.61
C ILE A 62 5.62 -22.39 5.55
N VAL A 63 5.87 -23.62 5.12
CA VAL A 63 5.77 -24.80 6.01
C VAL A 63 6.78 -24.71 7.16
N ILE A 64 8.02 -24.31 6.88
CA ILE A 64 9.05 -24.11 7.91
C ILE A 64 8.62 -23.02 8.91
N PHE A 65 8.10 -21.90 8.43
CA PHE A 65 7.55 -20.83 9.26
C PHE A 65 6.40 -21.33 10.14
N LEU A 66 5.45 -22.08 9.60
CA LEU A 66 4.37 -22.66 10.41
C LEU A 66 4.90 -23.64 11.46
N ARG A 67 5.94 -24.42 11.13
CA ARG A 67 6.60 -25.31 12.11
C ARG A 67 7.32 -24.54 13.20
N SER A 68 7.96 -23.41 12.89
CA SER A 68 8.60 -22.57 13.91
C SER A 68 7.59 -21.89 14.85
N LEU A 69 6.33 -21.77 14.44
CA LEU A 69 5.21 -21.37 15.29
C LEU A 69 4.61 -22.54 16.10
N GLY A 70 5.18 -23.75 16.01
CA GLY A 70 4.72 -24.94 16.74
C GLY A 70 3.69 -25.78 16.00
N PHE A 71 3.34 -25.45 14.74
CA PHE A 71 2.36 -26.24 13.98
C PHE A 71 3.04 -27.39 13.22
N SER A 72 2.79 -28.62 13.65
CA SER A 72 3.35 -29.82 13.03
C SER A 72 2.77 -30.12 11.64
N LYS A 73 1.51 -29.74 11.40
CA LYS A 73 0.78 -29.98 10.15
C LYS A 73 0.13 -28.68 9.65
N PRO A 74 0.37 -28.26 8.40
CA PRO A 74 -0.33 -27.11 7.84
C PRO A 74 -1.81 -27.47 7.58
N SER A 75 -2.74 -26.66 8.06
CA SER A 75 -4.17 -26.81 7.80
C SER A 75 -4.83 -25.45 7.59
N ASN A 76 -6.06 -25.42 7.06
CA ASN A 76 -6.81 -24.17 6.92
C ASN A 76 -7.08 -23.52 8.29
N GLY A 77 -7.24 -24.32 9.34
CA GLY A 77 -7.33 -23.84 10.73
C GLY A 77 -6.03 -23.16 11.19
N VAL A 78 -4.87 -23.76 10.91
CA VAL A 78 -3.57 -23.16 11.24
C VAL A 78 -3.37 -21.81 10.54
N MET A 79 -3.67 -21.73 9.24
CA MET A 79 -3.58 -20.44 8.53
C MET A 79 -4.57 -19.41 9.07
N ARG A 80 -5.75 -19.84 9.52
CA ARG A 80 -6.72 -18.96 10.18
C ARG A 80 -6.17 -18.43 11.50
N ILE A 81 -5.49 -19.24 12.32
CA ILE A 81 -4.86 -18.76 13.56
C ILE A 81 -3.87 -17.62 13.28
N VAL A 82 -2.98 -17.79 12.28
CA VAL A 82 -2.01 -16.74 11.92
C VAL A 82 -2.71 -15.49 11.37
N THR A 83 -3.77 -15.68 10.58
CA THR A 83 -4.62 -14.58 10.08
C THR A 83 -5.27 -13.81 11.23
N ASP A 84 -5.83 -14.52 12.20
CA ASP A 84 -6.52 -13.93 13.35
C ASP A 84 -5.55 -13.20 14.28
N GLN A 85 -4.31 -13.67 14.40
CA GLN A 85 -3.24 -12.95 15.11
C GLN A 85 -2.93 -11.60 14.45
N LEU A 86 -2.77 -11.56 13.13
CA LEU A 86 -2.53 -10.31 12.40
C LEU A 86 -3.74 -9.36 12.51
N ASN A 87 -4.96 -9.87 12.32
CA ASN A 87 -6.18 -9.10 12.49
C ASN A 87 -6.26 -8.48 13.89
N THR A 88 -6.02 -9.29 14.93
CA THR A 88 -6.02 -8.85 16.32
C THR A 88 -4.94 -7.79 16.57
N HIS A 89 -3.76 -7.96 15.98
CA HIS A 89 -2.69 -6.98 16.10
C HIS A 89 -3.07 -5.63 15.48
N ILE A 90 -3.63 -5.63 14.26
CA ILE A 90 -4.10 -4.41 13.59
C ILE A 90 -5.17 -3.72 14.42
N SER A 91 -6.18 -4.46 14.90
CA SER A 91 -7.23 -3.89 15.76
C SER A 91 -6.69 -3.31 17.06
N LYS A 92 -5.72 -3.98 17.71
CA LYS A 92 -5.07 -3.47 18.92
C LYS A 92 -4.25 -2.20 18.66
N GLN A 93 -3.51 -2.13 17.55
CA GLN A 93 -2.76 -0.92 17.21
C GLN A 93 -3.70 0.24 16.88
N ALA A 94 -4.76 -0.02 16.12
CA ALA A 94 -5.77 1.00 15.80
C ALA A 94 -6.41 1.55 17.08
N ALA A 95 -6.86 0.69 18.00
CA ALA A 95 -7.41 1.13 19.28
C ALA A 95 -6.40 1.90 20.14
N LYS A 96 -5.13 1.49 20.14
CA LYS A 96 -4.06 2.16 20.90
C LYS A 96 -3.84 3.61 20.43
N TYR A 97 -3.96 3.87 19.13
CA TYR A 97 -3.72 5.18 18.53
C TYR A 97 -5.02 5.91 18.13
N ASP A 98 -6.17 5.42 18.60
CA ASP A 98 -7.50 5.96 18.29
C ASP A 98 -7.77 6.12 16.78
N ILE A 99 -7.31 5.15 15.98
CA ILE A 99 -7.50 5.14 14.53
C ILE A 99 -8.81 4.42 14.20
N PRO A 100 -9.77 5.06 13.53
CA PRO A 100 -11.02 4.43 13.18
C PRO A 100 -10.82 3.35 12.11
N ILE A 101 -11.44 2.18 12.32
CA ILE A 101 -11.50 1.10 11.33
C ILE A 101 -12.92 1.00 10.78
N PHE A 102 -13.08 1.12 9.46
CA PHE A 102 -14.36 0.97 8.79
C PHE A 102 -14.40 -0.28 7.92
N TRP A 103 -15.58 -0.87 7.77
CA TRP A 103 -15.82 -1.91 6.79
C TRP A 103 -16.33 -1.28 5.49
N TRP A 104 -15.50 -1.29 4.44
CA TRP A 104 -15.76 -0.56 3.19
C TRP A 104 -17.14 -0.86 2.57
N PRO A 105 -17.57 -2.14 2.47
CA PRO A 105 -18.90 -2.46 1.97
C PRO A 105 -20.08 -1.88 2.78
N ALA A 106 -19.87 -1.49 4.04
CA ALA A 106 -20.89 -0.88 4.88
C ALA A 106 -20.88 0.66 4.84
N VAL A 107 -19.82 1.27 4.32
CA VAL A 107 -19.68 2.74 4.27
C VAL A 107 -20.10 3.29 2.93
N ASP A 108 -19.67 2.66 1.84
CA ASP A 108 -19.95 3.12 0.47
C ASP A 108 -20.05 1.92 -0.48
N GLY A 109 -19.13 0.95 -0.36
CA GLY A 109 -19.16 -0.27 -1.17
C GLY A 109 -18.90 -0.05 -2.66
N GLY A 110 -18.38 1.12 -3.04
CA GLY A 110 -18.05 1.49 -4.41
C GLY A 110 -16.86 0.75 -5.03
N THR A 111 -16.63 1.01 -6.32
CA THR A 111 -15.60 0.40 -7.19
C THR A 111 -14.21 1.05 -7.01
N ASP A 112 -13.27 0.69 -7.90
CA ASP A 112 -11.89 1.19 -7.89
C ASP A 112 -11.83 2.73 -7.82
N GLY A 113 -10.97 3.25 -6.94
CA GLY A 113 -10.81 4.70 -6.70
C GLY A 113 -11.75 5.30 -5.66
N ALA A 114 -12.90 4.68 -5.37
CA ALA A 114 -13.88 5.21 -4.43
C ALA A 114 -13.33 5.32 -2.99
N LYS A 115 -12.47 4.38 -2.56
CA LYS A 115 -11.81 4.43 -1.24
C LYS A 115 -10.92 5.66 -1.07
N LEU A 116 -10.11 5.97 -2.08
CA LEU A 116 -9.20 7.13 -2.05
C LEU A 116 -10.01 8.43 -2.03
N GLN A 117 -11.04 8.53 -2.88
CA GLN A 117 -11.93 9.69 -2.94
C GLN A 117 -12.69 9.90 -1.62
N TYR A 118 -13.17 8.82 -1.02
CA TYR A 118 -13.81 8.85 0.30
C TYR A 118 -12.86 9.44 1.35
N VAL A 119 -11.62 8.93 1.43
CA VAL A 119 -10.64 9.45 2.40
C VAL A 119 -10.25 10.89 2.09
N GLN A 120 -10.08 11.24 0.82
CA GLN A 120 -9.79 12.61 0.39
C GLN A 120 -10.87 13.57 0.91
N LYS A 121 -12.15 13.24 0.65
CA LYS A 121 -13.30 14.06 0.98
C LYS A 121 -13.52 14.19 2.49
N HIS A 122 -13.43 13.08 3.22
CA HIS A 122 -13.81 13.03 4.64
C HIS A 122 -12.66 13.34 5.60
N TYR A 123 -11.40 13.21 5.16
CA TYR A 123 -10.23 13.38 6.02
C TYR A 123 -9.21 14.34 5.41
N ALA A 124 -8.65 14.03 4.24
CA ALA A 124 -7.45 14.72 3.76
C ALA A 124 -7.70 16.21 3.39
N ASN A 125 -8.84 16.55 2.78
CA ASN A 125 -9.16 17.94 2.43
C ASN A 125 -9.26 18.87 3.64
N GLY A 126 -9.67 18.34 4.80
CA GLY A 126 -9.80 19.10 6.05
C GLY A 126 -8.55 19.05 6.93
N PHE A 127 -7.51 18.33 6.53
CA PHE A 127 -6.33 18.13 7.36
C PHE A 127 -5.41 19.35 7.35
N GLN A 128 -5.25 19.98 8.51
CA GLN A 128 -4.36 21.13 8.74
C GLN A 128 -3.18 20.77 9.66
N GLY A 129 -3.04 19.49 10.02
CA GLY A 129 -1.97 19.01 10.88
C GLY A 129 -0.61 19.07 10.19
N LYS A 130 0.46 19.07 11.00
CA LYS A 130 1.85 18.96 10.52
C LYS A 130 2.40 17.59 10.88
N GLY A 131 3.25 17.05 10.00
CA GLY A 131 3.92 15.77 10.21
C GLY A 131 3.07 14.55 9.85
N ASN A 132 3.61 13.38 10.13
CA ASN A 132 2.99 12.10 9.77
C ASN A 132 1.71 11.84 10.57
N PHE A 133 0.61 11.48 9.88
CA PHE A 133 -0.69 11.28 10.51
C PHE A 133 -1.50 10.17 9.84
N VAL A 134 -2.10 9.26 10.62
CA VAL A 134 -2.96 8.20 10.08
C VAL A 134 -4.42 8.65 10.13
N PHE A 135 -5.10 8.67 8.98
CA PHE A 135 -6.49 9.10 8.87
C PHE A 135 -7.45 8.02 9.36
N CYS A 136 -7.41 6.84 8.75
CA CYS A 136 -8.32 5.75 9.05
C CYS A 136 -7.80 4.43 8.44
N ILE A 137 -8.45 3.33 8.80
CA ILE A 137 -8.24 2.02 8.18
C ILE A 137 -9.54 1.58 7.52
N LEU A 138 -9.50 1.29 6.22
CA LEU A 138 -10.61 0.67 5.50
C LEU A 138 -10.36 -0.83 5.35
N GLY A 139 -11.23 -1.65 5.93
CA GLY A 139 -11.28 -3.09 5.72
C GLY A 139 -12.15 -3.44 4.51
N ASP A 140 -11.67 -4.31 3.63
CA ASP A 140 -12.44 -4.81 2.48
C ASP A 140 -12.16 -6.30 2.23
N LYS A 141 -12.95 -6.97 1.39
CA LYS A 141 -12.74 -8.37 0.99
C LYS A 141 -12.45 -8.44 -0.51
N GLU A 142 -11.22 -8.81 -0.85
CA GLU A 142 -10.78 -8.84 -2.24
C GLU A 142 -10.24 -10.22 -2.64
N PRO A 143 -10.48 -10.67 -3.89
CA PRO A 143 -9.89 -11.90 -4.40
C PRO A 143 -8.38 -11.71 -4.63
N VAL A 144 -7.56 -12.44 -3.88
CA VAL A 144 -6.09 -12.37 -3.97
C VAL A 144 -5.47 -13.74 -4.17
N GLN A 145 -4.27 -13.77 -4.76
CA GLN A 145 -3.43 -14.97 -4.78
C GLN A 145 -2.88 -15.22 -3.38
N THR A 146 -3.13 -16.41 -2.85
CA THR A 146 -2.92 -16.75 -1.44
C THR A 146 -2.65 -18.25 -1.31
N MET A 147 -2.52 -18.73 -0.06
CA MET A 147 -2.34 -20.14 0.24
C MET A 147 -3.63 -20.81 0.78
N ALA A 148 -3.72 -22.11 0.56
CA ALA A 148 -4.67 -23.01 1.20
C ALA A 148 -4.01 -24.37 1.51
N ALA A 149 -4.66 -25.17 2.35
CA ALA A 149 -4.20 -26.48 2.76
C ALA A 149 -5.27 -27.51 2.38
N ARG A 150 -4.82 -28.66 1.88
CA ARG A 150 -5.67 -29.83 1.62
C ARG A 150 -5.06 -31.08 2.21
N GLU A 151 -5.91 -31.99 2.66
CA GLU A 151 -5.50 -33.35 3.02
C GLU A 151 -5.41 -34.19 1.74
N LEU A 152 -4.37 -35.01 1.65
CA LEU A 152 -4.12 -35.95 0.56
C LEU A 152 -3.76 -37.30 1.15
N THR A 153 -4.02 -38.36 0.37
CA THR A 153 -3.65 -39.73 0.73
C THR A 153 -2.46 -40.16 -0.12
N SER A 154 -1.41 -40.66 0.51
CA SER A 154 -0.25 -41.23 -0.18
C SER A 154 -0.58 -42.58 -0.81
N LYS A 155 0.26 -43.07 -1.73
CA LYS A 155 0.13 -44.42 -2.32
C LYS A 155 0.07 -45.53 -1.26
N ASN A 156 0.69 -45.32 -0.11
CA ASN A 156 0.70 -46.26 1.02
C ASN A 156 -0.48 -46.04 2.00
N GLY A 157 -1.55 -45.33 1.59
CA GLY A 157 -2.73 -45.06 2.43
C GLY A 157 -2.55 -43.99 3.53
N LYS A 158 -1.33 -43.49 3.75
CA LYS A 158 -1.05 -42.48 4.79
C LYS A 158 -1.59 -41.09 4.38
N LYS A 159 -2.42 -40.50 5.24
CA LYS A 159 -2.90 -39.12 5.10
C LYS A 159 -1.81 -38.09 5.44
N PHE A 160 -1.74 -37.02 4.64
CA PHE A 160 -0.84 -35.88 4.88
C PHE A 160 -1.46 -34.57 4.39
N HIS A 161 -1.05 -33.45 4.97
CA HIS A 161 -1.51 -32.13 4.52
C HIS A 161 -0.49 -31.46 3.61
N ARG A 162 -0.98 -30.80 2.57
CA ARG A 162 -0.17 -30.06 1.61
C ARG A 162 -0.71 -28.65 1.43
N LEU A 163 0.18 -27.67 1.51
CA LEU A 163 -0.09 -26.30 1.10
C LEU A 163 -0.07 -26.17 -0.43
N TYR A 164 -0.96 -25.34 -0.96
CA TYR A 164 -1.03 -25.00 -2.37
C TYR A 164 -1.43 -23.54 -2.56
N LYS A 165 -1.04 -22.94 -3.69
CA LYS A 165 -1.46 -21.59 -4.08
C LYS A 165 -2.89 -21.65 -4.62
N CYS A 166 -3.71 -20.66 -4.27
CA CYS A 166 -5.07 -20.51 -4.79
C CYS A 166 -5.47 -19.04 -4.84
N ARG A 167 -6.57 -18.73 -5.53
CA ARG A 167 -7.21 -17.42 -5.48
C ARG A 167 -8.49 -17.53 -4.65
N LYS A 168 -8.61 -16.71 -3.60
CA LYS A 168 -9.85 -16.63 -2.81
C LYS A 168 -10.04 -15.23 -2.23
N PRO A 169 -11.28 -14.85 -1.85
CA PRO A 169 -11.54 -13.60 -1.17
C PRO A 169 -10.87 -13.57 0.20
N VAL A 170 -10.03 -12.55 0.44
CA VAL A 170 -9.27 -12.33 1.69
C VAL A 170 -9.51 -10.91 2.16
N LYS A 171 -9.57 -10.73 3.48
CA LYS A 171 -9.68 -9.40 4.08
C LYS A 171 -8.40 -8.59 3.83
N GLN A 172 -8.54 -7.42 3.24
CA GLN A 172 -7.50 -6.42 3.04
C GLN A 172 -7.71 -5.27 4.02
N TYR A 173 -6.63 -4.70 4.55
CA TYR A 173 -6.68 -3.45 5.31
C TYR A 173 -5.94 -2.37 4.54
N TYR A 174 -6.63 -1.28 4.21
CA TYR A 174 -6.06 -0.08 3.66
C TYR A 174 -5.86 0.93 4.78
N ILE A 175 -4.63 1.12 5.21
CA ILE A 175 -4.26 2.13 6.21
C ILE A 175 -3.97 3.42 5.45
N TYR A 176 -4.84 4.41 5.56
CA TYR A 176 -4.66 5.71 4.91
C TYR A 176 -3.98 6.70 5.84
N PHE A 177 -3.02 7.45 5.32
CA PHE A 177 -2.23 8.39 6.10
C PHE A 177 -1.75 9.57 5.26
N HIS A 178 -1.35 10.62 5.94
CA HIS A 178 -0.52 11.72 5.44
C HIS A 178 0.92 11.47 5.86
N ASP A 179 1.83 11.61 4.91
CA ASP A 179 3.27 11.59 5.14
C ASP A 179 3.81 13.01 4.96
N GLU A 180 4.72 13.43 5.82
CA GLU A 180 5.24 14.80 5.80
C GLU A 180 6.06 15.13 4.55
N ILE A 181 6.65 14.12 3.90
CA ILE A 181 7.47 14.26 2.70
C ILE A 181 6.61 13.99 1.46
N LEU A 182 5.86 12.88 1.45
CA LEU A 182 5.09 12.44 0.28
C LEU A 182 3.73 13.14 0.18
N GLY A 183 3.31 13.86 1.21
CA GLY A 183 1.96 14.38 1.34
C GLY A 183 0.93 13.26 1.57
N GLY A 184 -0.32 13.54 1.23
CA GLY A 184 -1.39 12.56 1.39
C GLY A 184 -2.65 12.94 0.64
N PRO A 185 -3.62 12.02 0.56
CA PRO A 185 -3.65 10.72 1.24
C PRO A 185 -2.84 9.63 0.51
N CYS A 186 -1.94 9.00 1.25
CA CYS A 186 -1.22 7.79 0.89
C CYS A 186 -1.94 6.56 1.49
N TYR A 187 -1.64 5.35 1.02
CA TYR A 187 -2.12 4.14 1.70
C TYR A 187 -1.09 3.01 1.79
N LEU A 188 -1.20 2.23 2.87
CA LEU A 188 -0.58 0.92 3.01
C LEU A 188 -1.68 -0.14 3.06
N LYS A 189 -1.78 -0.94 2.00
CA LYS A 189 -2.64 -2.11 1.92
C LYS A 189 -1.90 -3.32 2.47
N ILE A 190 -2.55 -4.05 3.38
CA ILE A 190 -2.04 -5.31 3.94
C ILE A 190 -3.08 -6.40 3.75
N SER A 191 -2.71 -7.48 3.05
CA SER A 191 -3.52 -8.68 2.99
C SER A 191 -3.41 -9.46 4.30
N SER A 192 -4.54 -9.77 4.93
CA SER A 192 -4.58 -10.44 6.24
C SER A 192 -4.25 -11.94 6.21
N TYR A 193 -3.95 -12.52 5.03
CA TYR A 193 -3.74 -13.95 4.87
C TYR A 193 -2.39 -14.26 4.23
N LEU A 194 -1.77 -15.38 4.63
CA LEU A 194 -0.49 -15.87 4.09
C LEU A 194 -0.50 -15.91 2.54
N PRO A 195 0.46 -15.26 1.87
CA PRO A 195 1.77 -14.83 2.37
C PRO A 195 1.88 -13.36 2.82
N PHE A 196 0.75 -12.70 3.13
CA PHE A 196 0.67 -11.29 3.54
C PHE A 196 1.28 -10.31 2.54
N PRO A 197 0.90 -10.34 1.25
CA PRO A 197 1.34 -9.31 0.32
C PRO A 197 0.87 -7.93 0.80
N CYS A 198 1.74 -6.94 0.61
CA CYS A 198 1.47 -5.54 0.93
C CYS A 198 1.55 -4.70 -0.33
N GLU A 199 0.87 -3.57 -0.34
CA GLU A 199 0.95 -2.57 -1.39
C GLU A 199 0.98 -1.18 -0.77
N PHE A 200 1.94 -0.36 -1.16
CA PHE A 200 2.10 1.01 -0.70
C PHE A 200 1.86 1.95 -1.87
N TYR A 201 0.97 2.92 -1.69
CA TYR A 201 0.62 3.89 -2.70
C TYR A 201 0.86 5.31 -2.19
N PHE A 202 1.36 6.15 -3.09
CA PHE A 202 1.38 7.59 -2.96
C PHE A 202 1.26 8.25 -4.35
N ASN A 203 0.76 9.48 -4.39
CA ASN A 203 0.77 10.29 -5.59
C ASN A 203 2.10 11.06 -5.66
N GLY A 204 2.86 10.94 -6.75
CA GLY A 204 4.14 11.62 -6.85
C GLY A 204 4.04 13.14 -7.02
N HIS A 205 2.93 13.67 -7.55
CA HIS A 205 2.73 15.12 -7.65
C HIS A 205 2.74 15.80 -6.27
N ASN A 206 2.26 15.11 -5.24
CA ASN A 206 2.24 15.63 -3.87
C ASN A 206 3.65 15.95 -3.34
N TYR A 207 4.68 15.23 -3.79
CA TYR A 207 6.06 15.50 -3.42
C TYR A 207 6.60 16.81 -4.01
N ILE A 208 6.09 17.22 -5.18
CA ILE A 208 6.66 18.34 -5.95
C ILE A 208 6.02 19.68 -5.55
N ILE A 209 4.75 19.68 -5.15
CA ILE A 209 4.00 20.89 -4.78
C ILE A 209 4.72 21.72 -3.68
N PRO A 210 5.26 21.14 -2.60
CA PRO A 210 5.98 21.91 -1.59
C PRO A 210 7.30 22.50 -2.11
N ILE A 211 8.00 21.77 -2.98
CA ILE A 211 9.31 22.16 -3.52
C ILE A 211 9.17 23.35 -4.48
N SER A 212 8.13 23.34 -5.34
CA SER A 212 7.86 24.47 -6.24
C SER A 212 7.42 25.73 -5.47
N SER A 213 6.66 25.57 -4.39
CA SER A 213 6.16 26.67 -3.56
C SER A 213 7.24 27.39 -2.75
N SER A 214 8.31 26.67 -2.37
CA SER A 214 9.44 27.24 -1.61
C SER A 214 10.42 28.07 -2.45
N ASN A 215 10.37 27.95 -3.78
CA ASN A 215 11.29 28.62 -4.72
C ASN A 215 10.58 29.49 -5.77
N LEU A 216 9.27 29.72 -5.63
CA LEU A 216 8.51 30.61 -6.53
C LEU A 216 7.82 31.69 -5.70
N PRO A 217 7.86 32.98 -6.12
CA PRO A 217 7.01 33.99 -5.52
C PRO A 217 5.55 33.57 -5.69
N VAL A 218 4.80 33.62 -4.59
CA VAL A 218 3.37 33.33 -4.51
C VAL A 218 2.64 34.14 -5.59
N PHE A 219 2.11 33.46 -6.61
CA PHE A 219 1.12 34.08 -7.49
C PHE A 219 -0.20 34.11 -6.74
N LEU A 220 -0.56 35.28 -6.21
CA LEU A 220 -1.93 35.57 -5.82
C LEU A 220 -2.81 35.52 -7.08
N PRO A 221 -4.02 34.92 -7.02
CA PRO A 221 -4.94 34.95 -8.15
C PRO A 221 -5.30 36.40 -8.46
N ILE A 222 -5.06 36.83 -9.70
CA ILE A 222 -5.52 38.12 -10.19
C ILE A 222 -7.05 38.07 -10.20
N SER A 223 -7.67 38.83 -9.29
CA SER A 223 -9.09 39.15 -9.33
C SER A 223 -9.38 39.83 -10.67
N SER A 224 -10.17 39.17 -11.51
CA SER A 224 -10.75 39.78 -12.71
C SER A 224 -11.88 40.72 -12.29
N ASN A 225 -11.54 41.99 -12.09
CA ASN A 225 -12.50 43.10 -12.22
C ASN A 225 -12.26 43.75 -13.57
N VAL A 226 -12.99 43.32 -14.60
CA VAL A 226 -13.61 44.15 -15.66
C VAL A 226 -14.83 43.38 -16.15
#